data_AF-A0A950ILS3-F1
#
_entry.id   AF-A0A950ILS3-F1
#
_cell.length_a   1.000
_cell.length_b   1.000
_cell.length_c   1.000
_cell.angle_alpha   90.00
_cell.angle_beta   90.00
_cell.angle_gamma   90.00
#
_symmetry.space_group_name_H-M   'P 1'
#
loop_
_entity.id
_entity.type
_entity.pdbx_description
1 polymer ?
#
loop_
_entity_poly.entity_id
_entity_poly.type
_entity_poly.pdbx_seq_one_letter_code
_entity_poly.pdbx_strand_id
1 'polypeptide(L)' 'MNSPEEIKRRIVELEVEHRDLDAVIDTLARDSRHEELQLRRLKKRKLQLKDHIMLLKMQLVPDIPA' A
#
# COMPACT_ATOMS: atom_id res chain seq x y z
N MET A 1 16.94 16.05 5.33
CA MET A 1 15.81 15.50 6.10
C MET A 1 14.56 15.75 5.26
N ASN A 2 13.77 14.72 4.94
CA ASN A 2 12.50 14.94 4.23
C ASN A 2 11.60 15.81 5.11
N SER A 3 11.04 16.86 4.53
CA SER A 3 10.11 17.73 5.21
C SER A 3 8.84 16.94 5.55
N PRO A 4 8.14 17.24 6.66
CA PRO A 4 6.90 16.54 7.01
C PRO A 4 5.83 16.63 5.91
N GLU A 5 5.85 17.70 5.10
CA GLU A 5 4.97 17.84 3.93
C GLU A 5 5.31 16.85 2.81
N GLU A 6 6.60 16.57 2.57
CA GLU A 6 7.05 15.58 1.58
C GLU A 6 6.62 14.17 2.00
N ILE A 7 6.73 13.84 3.29
CA ILE A 7 6.29 12.55 3.83
C ILE A 7 4.77 12.40 3.70
N LYS A 8 4.00 13.45 3.99
CA LYS A 8 2.53 13.47 3.80
C LYS A 8 2.16 13.26 2.33
N ARG A 9 2.83 13.97 1.42
CA ARG A 9 2.61 13.80 -0.02
C ARG A 9 2.89 12.36 -0.44
N ARG A 10 3.99 11.78 0.04
CA ARG A 10 4.36 10.40 -0.25
C ARG A 10 3.34 9.39 0.26
N ILE A 11 2.78 9.61 1.45
CA ILE A 11 1.70 8.79 2.00
C ILE A 11 0.48 8.82 1.06
N VAL A 12 0.07 10.00 0.60
CA VAL A 12 -1.08 10.13 -0.31
C VAL A 12 -0.82 9.39 -1.62
N GLU A 13 0.37 9.52 -2.20
CA GLU A 13 0.75 8.78 -3.42
C GLU A 13 0.63 7.25 -3.22
N LEU A 14 1.17 6.74 -2.11
CA LEU A 14 1.13 5.32 -1.79
C LEU A 14 -0.29 4.83 -1.47
N GLU A 15 -1.13 5.66 -0.85
CA GLU A 15 -2.54 5.33 -0.59
C GLU A 15 -3.35 5.23 -1.88
N VAL A 16 -3.05 6.07 -2.88
CA VAL A 16 -3.64 5.97 -4.22
C VAL A 16 -3.18 4.68 -4.90
N GLU A 17 -1.87 4.41 -4.96
CA GLU A 17 -1.35 3.16 -5.57
C GLU A 17 -1.92 1.92 -4.88
N HIS A 18 -2.06 1.94 -3.56
CA HIS A 18 -2.67 0.85 -2.80
C HIS A 18 -4.15 0.63 -3.18
N ARG A 19 -4.92 1.70 -3.40
CA ARG A 19 -6.32 1.61 -3.83
C ARG A 19 -6.44 1.06 -5.25
N ASP A 20 -5.58 1.51 -6.15
CA ASP A 20 -5.54 1.01 -7.54
C ASP A 20 -5.19 -0.48 -7.58
N LEU A 21 -4.19 -0.91 -6.81
CA LEU A 21 -3.86 -2.33 -6.67
C LEU A 21 -5.02 -3.14 -6.12
N ASP A 22 -5.83 -2.58 -5.22
CA ASP A 22 -6.98 -3.28 -4.68
C ASP A 22 -8.06 -3.52 -5.74
N ALA A 23 -8.36 -2.52 -6.57
CA ALA A 23 -9.29 -2.65 -7.68
C ALA A 23 -8.83 -3.70 -8.71
N VAL A 24 -7.52 -3.73 -9.00
CA VAL A 24 -6.91 -4.74 -9.88
C VAL A 24 -7.02 -6.14 -9.26
N ILE A 25 -6.74 -6.29 -7.97
CA ILE A 25 -6.91 -7.56 -7.25
C ILE A 25 -8.36 -8.03 -7.28
N ASP A 26 -9.34 -7.14 -7.06
CA ASP A 26 -10.76 -7.51 -7.09
C ASP A 26 -11.20 -7.99 -8.47
N THR A 27 -10.74 -7.32 -9.52
CA THR A 27 -11.00 -7.71 -10.91
C THR A 27 -10.41 -9.09 -11.22
N LEU A 28 -9.14 -9.30 -10.89
CA LEU A 28 -8.44 -10.58 -11.10
C LEU A 28 -9.00 -11.72 -10.23
N ALA A 29 -9.49 -11.40 -9.04
CA ALA A 29 -10.11 -12.39 -8.16
C ALA A 29 -11.42 -12.94 -8.75
N ARG A 30 -12.12 -12.17 -9.59
CA ARG A 30 -13.35 -12.61 -10.27
C ARG A 30 -13.06 -13.58 -11.42
N ASP A 31 -11.89 -13.48 -12.06
CA ASP A 31 -11.45 -14.33 -13.19
C ASP A 31 -10.52 -15.51 -12.78
N SER A 32 -10.63 -15.95 -11.51
CA SER A 32 -9.71 -16.82 -10.74
C SER A 32 -9.24 -18.17 -11.31
N ARG A 33 -9.55 -18.57 -12.56
CA ARG A 33 -9.16 -19.90 -13.06
C ARG A 33 -7.67 -20.06 -13.35
N HIS A 34 -6.93 -18.97 -13.64
CA HIS A 34 -5.53 -19.07 -14.07
C HIS A 34 -4.56 -18.09 -13.38
N GLU A 35 -5.03 -17.22 -12.49
CA GLU A 35 -4.25 -16.07 -12.02
C GLU A 35 -3.87 -16.12 -10.54
N GLU A 36 -3.96 -17.27 -9.88
CA GLU A 36 -3.71 -17.39 -8.43
C GLU A 36 -2.30 -16.91 -8.01
N LEU A 37 -1.27 -17.22 -8.82
CA LEU A 37 0.10 -16.75 -8.56
C LEU A 37 0.21 -15.22 -8.69
N GLN A 38 -0.46 -14.65 -9.68
CA GLN A 38 -0.49 -13.20 -9.90
C GLN A 38 -1.23 -12.50 -8.76
N LEU A 39 -2.38 -13.05 -8.35
CA LEU A 39 -3.15 -12.58 -7.20
C LEU A 39 -2.32 -12.59 -5.91
N ARG A 40 -1.57 -13.67 -5.66
CA ARG A 40 -0.65 -13.78 -4.51
C ARG A 40 0.44 -12.70 -4.55
N ARG A 41 1.05 -12.44 -5.72
CA ARG A 41 2.06 -11.39 -5.90
C ARG A 41 1.48 -9.99 -5.65
N LEU A 42 0.30 -9.70 -6.17
CA LEU A 42 -0.37 -8.41 -6.00
C LEU A 42 -0.77 -8.18 -4.55
N LYS A 43 -1.34 -9.19 -3.87
CA LYS A 43 -1.66 -9.12 -2.43
C LYS A 43 -0.40 -8.86 -1.59
N LYS A 44 0.72 -9.50 -1.92
CA LYS A 44 2.01 -9.23 -1.27
C LYS A 44 2.47 -7.78 -1.48
N ARG A 45 2.38 -7.26 -2.71
CA ARG A 45 2.72 -5.87 -3.01
C ARG A 45 1.81 -4.88 -2.27
N LYS A 46 0.51 -5.15 -2.20
CA LYS A 46 -0.47 -4.37 -1.42
C LYS A 46 -0.08 -4.31 0.07
N LEU A 47 0.32 -5.45 0.65
CA LEU A 47 0.80 -5.50 2.03
C LEU A 47 2.05 -4.63 2.23
N GLN A 48 3.02 -4.73 1.32
CA GLN A 48 4.25 -3.92 1.39
C GLN A 48 3.97 -2.41 1.29
N LEU A 49 3.01 -1.98 0.46
CA LEU A 49 2.60 -0.57 0.41
C LEU A 49 1.97 -0.12 1.72
N LYS A 50 1.11 -0.95 2.32
CA LYS A 50 0.51 -0.66 3.63
C LYS A 50 1.58 -0.52 4.72
N ASP A 51 2.55 -1.42 4.76
CA ASP A 51 3.67 -1.34 5.71
C ASP A 51 4.50 -0.07 5.48
N HIS A 52 4.77 0.29 4.22
CA HIS A 52 5.51 1.51 3.90
C HIS A 52 4.74 2.77 4.33
N ILE A 53 3.44 2.83 4.09
CA ILE A 53 2.57 3.92 4.56
C ILE A 53 2.63 4.02 6.09
N MET A 54 2.60 2.88 6.79
CA MET A 54 2.68 2.86 8.25
C MET A 54 4.02 3.40 8.75
N LEU A 55 5.14 3.02 8.14
CA LEU A 55 6.47 3.55 8.46
C LEU A 55 6.55 5.07 8.25
N LEU A 56 6.02 5.58 7.13
CA LEU A 56 5.98 7.02 6.88
C LEU A 56 5.07 7.77 7.87
N LYS A 57 3.94 7.16 8.26
CA LYS A 57 3.04 7.72 9.29
C LYS A 57 3.73 7.76 10.66
N MET A 58 4.49 6.73 11.03
CA MET A 58 5.30 6.73 12.25
C MET A 58 6.43 7.76 12.23
N GLN A 59 6.98 8.10 11.05
CA GLN A 59 7.94 9.20 10.93
C GLN A 59 7.30 10.59 11.14
N LEU A 60 5.99 10.73 10.87
CA LEU A 60 5.24 11.97 11.08
C LEU A 60 4.65 12.09 12.48
N VAL A 61 4.35 10.97 13.12
CA VAL A 61 3.77 10.91 14.46
C VAL A 61 4.82 10.32 15.39
N PRO A 62 5.52 11.15 16.21
CA PRO A 62 6.59 10.66 17.08
C PRO A 62 6.13 9.66 18.15
N ASP A 63 4.82 9.43 18.30
CA ASP A 63 4.25 8.58 19.34
C ASP A 63 3.03 7.83 18.79
N ILE A 64 3.21 6.60 18.34
CA ILE A 64 2.12 5.63 18.23
C ILE A 64 2.61 4.34 18.92
N PRO A 65 2.14 4.04 20.15
CA PRO A 65 2.46 2.78 20.81
C PRO A 65 1.76 1.64 20.06
N ALA A 66 2.51 0.57 19.81
CA ALA A 66 2.00 -0.72 19.32
C ALA A 66 1.24 -1.45 20.43
#